data_AF-A0A3A5QKC0-F1
#
_entry.id   AF-A0A3A5QKC0-F1
#
_cell.length_a   1.000
_cell.length_b   1.000
_cell.length_c   1.000
_cell.angle_alpha   90.00
_cell.angle_beta   90.00
_cell.angle_gamma   90.00
#
_symmetry.space_group_name_H-M   'P 1'
#
loop_
_entity.id
_entity.type
_entity.pdbx_description
1 polymer ?
#
loop_
_entity_poly.entity_id
_entity_poly.type
_entity_poly.pdbx_seq_one_letter_code
_entity_poly.pdbx_strand_id
1 'polypeptide(L)'
;VSNVNKALYPLGNYERIHCFFDNDHAGMEALQQIRKEYGRDRYIRDASQTYSGCKDLNEYLQKQVERKRQVQSVKGVSSQSPKKKNGFRL
;
A
#
# COMPACT_ATOMS: atom_id res chain seq x y z
N VAL A 1 -17.98 -14.73 11.73
CA VAL A 1 -18.74 -13.60 11.13
C VAL A 1 -18.17 -13.32 9.75
N SER A 2 -18.96 -13.38 8.68
CA SER A 2 -18.52 -12.94 7.35
C SER A 2 -18.87 -11.45 7.20
N ASN A 3 -17.85 -10.57 7.24
CA ASN A 3 -18.03 -9.15 6.95
C ASN A 3 -18.37 -8.91 5.48
N VAL A 4 -18.01 -9.85 4.60
CA VAL A 4 -18.32 -9.83 3.18
C VAL A 4 -19.82 -9.72 2.96
N ASN A 5 -20.63 -10.56 3.61
CA ASN A 5 -22.09 -10.54 3.43
C ASN A 5 -22.73 -9.19 3.78
N LYS A 6 -22.17 -8.48 4.78
CA LYS A 6 -22.63 -7.13 5.14
C LYS A 6 -22.24 -6.08 4.10
N ALA A 7 -21.16 -6.31 3.35
CA ALA A 7 -20.65 -5.40 2.33
C ALA A 7 -21.33 -5.58 0.96
N LEU A 8 -21.90 -6.76 0.66
CA LEU A 8 -22.50 -7.06 -0.65
C LEU A 8 -23.69 -6.17 -1.01
N TYR A 9 -24.53 -5.79 -0.04
CA TYR A 9 -25.63 -4.89 -0.34
C TYR A 9 -25.16 -3.46 -0.69
N PRO A 10 -24.39 -2.75 0.17
CA PRO A 10 -23.97 -1.38 -0.12
C PRO A 10 -23.00 -1.27 -1.31
N LEU A 11 -22.20 -2.30 -1.60
CA LEU A 11 -21.28 -2.30 -2.74
C LEU A 11 -22.02 -2.45 -4.10
N GLY A 12 -23.28 -2.88 -4.10
CA GLY A 12 -24.06 -3.17 -5.31
C GLY A 12 -24.45 -1.96 -6.16
N ASN A 13 -24.17 -0.72 -5.71
CA ASN A 13 -24.42 0.49 -6.48
C ASN A 13 -23.15 1.08 -7.13
N TYR A 14 -21.99 0.49 -6.87
CA TYR A 14 -20.73 0.95 -7.46
C TYR A 14 -20.42 0.18 -8.74
N GLU A 15 -20.02 0.91 -9.78
CA GLU A 15 -19.55 0.33 -11.05
C GLU A 15 -18.17 -0.33 -10.90
N ARG A 16 -17.32 0.26 -10.06
CA ARG A 16 -15.94 -0.15 -9.84
C ARG A 16 -15.68 -0.37 -8.35
N ILE A 17 -15.16 -1.55 -8.02
CA ILE A 17 -14.84 -1.95 -6.65
C ILE A 17 -13.35 -2.32 -6.63
N HIS A 18 -12.56 -1.60 -5.84
CA HIS A 18 -11.15 -1.91 -5.61
C HIS A 18 -10.99 -2.51 -4.22
N CYS A 19 -10.54 -3.76 -4.14
CA CYS A 19 -10.38 -4.50 -2.90
C CYS A 19 -8.96 -4.32 -2.36
N PHE A 20 -8.85 -3.68 -1.19
CA PHE A 20 -7.59 -3.52 -0.44
C PHE A 20 -7.59 -4.47 0.76
N PHE A 21 -7.56 -5.78 0.49
CA PHE A 21 -7.52 -6.80 1.54
C PHE A 21 -6.10 -7.11 1.99
N ASP A 22 -6.00 -7.77 3.14
CA ASP A 22 -4.75 -8.36 3.61
C ASP A 22 -4.26 -9.42 2.59
N ASN A 23 -2.94 -9.52 2.42
CA ASN A 23 -2.25 -10.53 1.62
C ASN A 23 -2.17 -11.85 2.39
N ASP A 24 -3.34 -12.34 2.82
CA ASP A 24 -3.51 -13.61 3.50
C ASP A 24 -4.67 -14.41 2.89
N HIS A 25 -4.88 -15.61 3.43
CA HIS A 25 -5.94 -16.49 2.97
C HIS A 25 -7.34 -15.87 3.15
N ALA A 26 -7.58 -15.13 4.24
CA ALA A 26 -8.88 -14.53 4.50
C ALA A 26 -9.21 -13.42 3.49
N GLY A 27 -8.22 -12.60 3.13
CA GLY A 27 -8.34 -11.58 2.09
C GLY A 27 -8.62 -12.17 0.71
N MET A 28 -7.93 -13.25 0.34
CA MET A 28 -8.17 -13.96 -0.93
C MET A 28 -9.58 -14.57 -1.00
N GLU A 29 -10.04 -15.17 0.08
CA GLU A 29 -11.40 -15.72 0.18
C GLU A 29 -12.47 -14.63 0.08
N ALA A 30 -12.24 -13.48 0.74
CA ALA A 30 -13.16 -12.35 0.65
C ALA A 30 -13.29 -11.82 -0.79
N LEU A 31 -12.17 -11.70 -1.51
CA LEU A 31 -12.17 -11.29 -2.91
C LEU A 31 -12.92 -12.29 -3.80
N GLN A 32 -12.72 -13.59 -3.60
CA GLN A 32 -13.43 -14.63 -4.35
C GLN A 32 -14.94 -14.58 -4.11
N GLN A 33 -15.38 -14.38 -2.87
CA GLN A 33 -16.80 -14.25 -2.54
C GLN A 33 -17.44 -13.04 -3.20
N ILE A 34 -16.78 -11.87 -3.18
CA ILE A 34 -17.28 -10.65 -3.83
C ILE A 34 -17.38 -10.85 -5.36
N ARG A 35 -16.38 -11.49 -5.97
CA ARG A 35 -16.40 -11.82 -7.40
C ARG A 35 -17.51 -12.80 -7.78
N LYS A 36 -17.79 -13.76 -6.90
CA LYS A 36 -18.88 -14.73 -7.11
C LYS A 36 -20.24 -14.05 -7.06
N GLU A 37 -20.44 -13.11 -6.13
CA GLU A 37 -21.73 -12.43 -5.97
C GLU A 37 -22.07 -11.51 -7.16
N TYR A 38 -21.11 -10.70 -7.60
CA TYR A 38 -21.37 -9.72 -8.67
C TYR A 38 -21.07 -10.20 -10.08
N GLY A 39 -20.51 -11.40 -10.22
CA GLY A 39 -20.20 -11.98 -11.54
C GLY A 39 -19.26 -11.11 -12.38
N ARG A 40 -19.41 -11.19 -13.71
CA ARG A 40 -18.62 -10.41 -14.68
C ARG A 40 -19.16 -9.00 -14.92
N ASP A 41 -20.28 -8.64 -14.30
CA ASP A 41 -21.00 -7.40 -14.58
C ASP A 41 -20.39 -6.19 -13.88
N ARG A 42 -19.53 -6.43 -12.88
CA ARG A 42 -18.82 -5.37 -12.16
C ARG A 42 -17.32 -5.46 -12.30
N TYR A 43 -16.69 -4.31 -12.41
CA TYR A 43 -15.24 -4.23 -12.39
C TYR A 43 -14.73 -4.38 -10.96
N ILE A 44 -14.24 -5.58 -10.62
CA ILE A 44 -13.65 -5.90 -9.32
C ILE A 44 -12.14 -6.06 -9.47
N ARG A 45 -11.39 -5.10 -8.92
CA ARG A 45 -9.93 -5.08 -8.97
C ARG A 45 -9.34 -5.53 -7.65
N ASP A 46 -8.40 -6.46 -7.74
CA ASP A 46 -7.51 -6.79 -6.63
C ASP A 46 -6.41 -5.72 -6.52
N ALA A 47 -6.45 -4.90 -5.48
CA ALA A 47 -5.43 -3.88 -5.25
C ALA A 47 -4.22 -4.43 -4.48
N SER A 48 -4.32 -5.63 -3.89
CA SER A 48 -3.25 -6.21 -3.07
C SER A 48 -1.99 -6.51 -3.84
N GLN A 49 -2.12 -6.71 -5.15
CA GLN A 49 -1.01 -6.82 -6.10
C GLN A 49 -0.06 -5.62 -6.05
N THR A 50 -0.54 -4.41 -5.71
CA THR A 50 0.31 -3.21 -5.62
C THR A 50 1.22 -3.22 -4.38
N TYR A 51 0.93 -4.10 -3.41
CA TYR A 51 1.67 -4.26 -2.16
C TYR A 51 1.96 -5.74 -1.83
N SER A 52 2.21 -6.57 -2.84
CA SER A 52 2.40 -8.04 -2.69
C SER A 52 3.51 -8.48 -1.73
N GLY A 53 4.46 -7.60 -1.40
CA GLY A 53 5.52 -7.85 -0.40
C GLY A 53 5.19 -7.36 1.02
N CYS A 54 3.94 -7.00 1.29
CA CYS A 54 3.46 -6.52 2.59
C CYS A 54 2.23 -7.32 3.00
N LYS A 55 2.05 -7.55 4.29
CA LYS A 55 0.87 -8.20 4.86
C LYS A 55 -0.40 -7.45 4.52
N ASP A 56 -0.35 -6.12 4.58
CA ASP A 56 -1.51 -5.27 4.38
C ASP A 56 -1.13 -3.89 3.81
N LEU A 57 -2.14 -3.09 3.48
CA LEU A 57 -1.94 -1.75 2.95
C LEU A 57 -1.23 -0.83 3.97
N ASN A 58 -1.49 -0.99 5.26
CA ASN A 58 -0.90 -0.13 6.29
C ASN A 58 0.61 -0.37 6.40
N GLU A 59 1.05 -1.63 6.39
CA GLU A 59 2.47 -2.00 6.37
C GLU A 59 3.16 -1.42 5.13
N TYR A 60 2.51 -1.51 3.95
CA TYR A 60 3.05 -0.91 2.73
C TYR A 60 3.22 0.60 2.86
N LEU A 61 2.21 1.31 3.37
CA LEU A 61 2.24 2.76 3.54
C LEU A 61 3.32 3.19 4.55
N GLN A 62 3.51 2.45 5.63
CA GLN A 62 4.58 2.70 6.60
C GLN A 62 5.97 2.56 5.96
N LYS A 63 6.21 1.47 5.22
CA LYS A 63 7.46 1.30 4.45
C LYS A 63 7.68 2.42 3.44
N GLN A 64 6.63 2.93 2.79
CA GLN A 64 6.73 4.10 1.91
C GLN A 64 7.16 5.36 2.66
N VAL A 65 6.58 5.62 3.84
CA VAL A 65 6.94 6.78 4.67
C VAL A 65 8.39 6.68 5.14
N GLU A 66 8.84 5.51 5.59
CA GLU A 66 10.23 5.27 6.01
C GLU A 66 11.22 5.49 4.87
N ARG A 67 10.94 4.94 3.69
CA ARG A 67 11.77 5.19 2.49
C ARG A 67 11.85 6.68 2.16
N LYS A 68 10.73 7.41 2.22
CA LYS A 68 10.72 8.87 1.98
C LYS A 68 11.56 9.63 3.01
N ARG A 69 11.47 9.26 4.29
CA ARG A 69 12.31 9.85 5.36
C ARG A 69 13.79 9.61 5.13
N GLN A 70 14.17 8.38 4.75
CA GLN A 70 15.55 8.05 4.43
C GLN A 70 16.06 8.90 3.26
N VAL A 71 15.32 8.97 2.15
CA VAL A 71 15.67 9.77 0.96
C VAL A 71 15.84 11.26 1.31
N GLN A 72 14.99 11.82 2.17
CA GLN A 72 15.12 13.19 2.65
C GLN A 72 16.38 13.39 3.50
N SER A 73 16.71 12.44 4.37
CA SER A 73 17.96 12.46 5.15
C SER A 73 19.20 12.45 4.25
N VAL A 74 19.25 11.59 3.22
CA VAL A 74 20.41 11.53 2.32
C VAL A 74 20.59 12.83 1.52
N LYS A 75 19.49 13.47 1.08
CA LYS A 75 19.54 14.78 0.40
C LYS A 75 19.95 15.93 1.34
N GLY A 76 19.59 15.85 2.63
CA GLY A 76 20.03 16.79 3.65
C GLY A 76 21.53 16.67 3.98
N VAL A 77 22.09 15.46 3.90
CA VAL A 77 23.52 15.22 4.12
C VAL A 77 24.37 15.63 2.91
N SER A 78 23.89 15.44 1.68
CA SER A 78 24.64 15.83 0.47
C SER A 78 24.71 17.34 0.22
N SER A 79 23.90 18.15 0.94
CA SER A 79 23.93 19.61 0.87
C SER A 79 24.87 20.25 1.90
N GLN A 80 25.43 19.47 2.84
CA GLN A 80 26.50 19.94 3.72
C GLN A 80 27.86 19.83 3.00
N SER A 81 28.29 20.96 2.42
CA SER A 81 29.63 21.12 1.87
C SER A 81 30.69 20.76 2.93
N PRO A 82 31.76 20.01 2.61
CA PRO A 82 32.79 19.69 3.59
C PRO A 82 33.46 20.99 4.04
N LYS A 83 33.36 21.31 5.34
CA LYS A 83 34.05 22.46 5.94
C LYS A 83 35.54 22.34 5.64
N LYS A 84 36.07 23.23 4.78
CA LYS A 84 37.51 23.36 4.52
C LYS A 84 38.22 23.56 5.87
N LYS A 85 38.99 22.57 6.31
CA LYS A 85 39.98 22.74 7.37
C LYS A 85 41.15 23.51 6.76
N ASN A 86 41.26 24.80 7.06
CA ASN A 86 42.45 25.58 6.71
C ASN A 86 43.61 25.07 7.57
N GLY A 87 44.43 24.21 6.95
CA GLY A 87 45.68 23.73 7.51
C GLY A 87 46.69 24.87 7.67
N PHE A 88 47.38 24.84 8.80
CA PHE A 88 48.46 25.71 9.23
C PHE A 88 49.49 25.96 8.11
N ARG A 89 50.00 27.20 8.04
CA ARG A 89 51.20 27.53 7.28
C ARG A 89 52.30 27.95 8.26
N LEU A 90 53.47 27.36 8.01
CA LEU A 90 54.73 27.39 8.76
C LEU A 90 55.22 28.80 9.10
#